data_AF-A0A1P6C701-F1
#
_entry.id   AF-A0A1P6C701-F1
#
_cell.length_a   1.000
_cell.length_b   1.000
_cell.length_c   1.000
_cell.angle_alpha   90.00
_cell.angle_beta   90.00
_cell.angle_gamma   90.00
#
_symmetry.space_group_name_H-M   'P 1'
#
loop_
_entity.id
_entity.type
_entity.pdbx_description
1 polymer ?
#
loop_
_entity_poly.entity_id
_entity_poly.type
_entity_poly.pdbx_seq_one_letter_code
_entity_poly.pdbx_strand_id
1 'polypeptide(L)'
;MSEGSCTEDTIQADKQDRTAYQICSDGKFESYSCPYGLVYIPSKRRCERDSVIDGERYETCKESGGPTGYRADPNDCHKFYQCAHGKWVSKACPDKLYWNMEKTTCDWLPDDDSCKNRITHVLL
;
A
#
# COMPACT_ATOMS: atom_id res chain seq x y z
N MET A 1 -14.83 19.08 -0.51
CA MET A 1 -13.75 18.34 -1.18
C MET A 1 -12.51 19.21 -1.11
N SER A 2 -11.76 19.10 -0.02
CA SER A 2 -10.50 19.83 0.18
C SER A 2 -9.54 18.85 0.82
N GLU A 3 -9.01 17.94 0.02
CA GLU A 3 -8.00 16.98 0.45
C GLU A 3 -6.64 17.41 -0.12
N GLY A 4 -5.67 17.60 0.79
CA GLY A 4 -4.27 17.42 0.45
C GLY A 4 -3.44 18.67 0.10
N SER A 5 -3.73 19.86 0.65
CA SER A 5 -2.74 20.94 0.58
C SER A 5 -1.57 20.62 1.50
N CYS A 6 -0.37 20.47 0.95
CA CYS A 6 0.87 20.28 1.71
C CYS A 6 1.78 21.49 1.59
N THR A 7 2.79 21.56 2.46
CA THR A 7 3.85 22.56 2.38
C THR A 7 4.96 22.03 1.47
N GLU A 8 5.46 22.85 0.54
CA GLU A 8 6.57 22.49 -0.36
C GLU A 8 7.72 21.79 0.36
N ASP A 9 8.32 20.81 -0.31
CA ASP A 9 9.43 19.97 0.17
C ASP A 9 9.15 19.14 1.45
N THR A 10 7.90 19.12 1.93
CA THR A 10 7.49 18.19 2.99
C THR A 10 7.59 16.77 2.47
N ILE A 11 8.26 15.90 3.23
CA ILE A 11 8.38 14.48 2.91
C ILE A 11 7.77 13.65 4.03
N GLN A 12 6.88 12.73 3.68
CA GLN A 12 6.25 11.80 4.62
C GLN A 12 6.36 10.36 4.14
N ALA A 13 6.49 9.41 5.07
CA ALA A 13 6.33 8.00 4.74
C ALA A 13 4.87 7.71 4.40
N ASP A 14 4.64 6.82 3.44
CA ASP A 14 3.29 6.30 3.23
C ASP A 14 2.87 5.44 4.43
N LYS A 15 1.61 5.61 4.84
CA LYS A 15 1.07 4.99 6.07
C LYS A 15 0.83 3.49 5.91
N GLN A 16 0.58 3.02 4.69
CA GLN A 16 0.23 1.64 4.35
C GLN A 16 1.44 0.90 3.78
N ASP A 17 2.30 1.60 3.03
CA ASP A 17 3.53 1.08 2.45
C ASP A 17 4.73 1.94 2.88
N ARG A 18 5.40 1.61 3.99
CA ARG A 18 6.61 2.36 4.41
C ARG A 18 7.81 2.16 3.47
N THR A 19 7.71 1.32 2.42
CA THR A 19 8.68 1.32 1.31
C THR A 19 8.40 2.43 0.29
N ALA A 20 7.29 3.15 0.45
CA ALA A 20 6.91 4.34 -0.27
C ALA A 20 6.93 5.59 0.62
N TYR A 21 7.09 6.73 -0.01
CA TYR A 21 7.09 8.05 0.61
C TYR A 21 6.53 9.07 -0.37
N GLN A 22 6.06 10.19 0.16
CA GLN A 22 5.49 11.27 -0.65
C GLN A 22 6.27 12.55 -0.47
N ILE A 23 6.50 13.28 -1.57
CA ILE A 23 7.10 14.61 -1.57
C ILE A 23 6.03 15.60 -1.96
N CYS A 24 5.94 16.71 -1.23
CA CYS A 24 5.09 17.82 -1.63
C CYS A 24 5.74 18.65 -2.74
N SER A 25 5.05 18.77 -3.87
CA SER A 25 5.44 19.63 -4.98
C SER A 25 4.19 20.30 -5.56
N ASP A 26 4.25 21.61 -5.78
CA ASP A 26 3.11 22.43 -6.25
C ASP A 26 1.85 22.27 -5.38
N GLY A 27 2.05 22.19 -4.06
CA GLY A 27 0.99 22.01 -3.06
C GLY A 27 0.31 20.64 -3.09
N LYS A 28 0.86 19.65 -3.81
CA LYS A 28 0.33 18.29 -3.93
C LYS A 28 1.37 17.24 -3.55
N PHE A 29 0.92 16.16 -2.92
CA PHE A 29 1.79 15.03 -2.65
C PHE A 29 1.95 14.14 -3.89
N GLU A 30 3.20 13.97 -4.31
CA GLU A 30 3.62 13.00 -5.29
C GLU A 30 4.22 11.76 -4.61
N SER A 31 3.87 10.57 -5.09
CA SER A 31 4.30 9.30 -4.47
C SER A 31 5.56 8.72 -5.13
N TYR A 32 6.48 8.25 -4.29
CA TYR A 32 7.77 7.67 -4.65
C TYR A 32 8.01 6.36 -3.89
N SER A 33 8.86 5.50 -4.45
CA SER A 33 9.26 4.25 -3.79
C SER A 33 10.75 4.23 -3.48
N CYS A 34 11.12 3.77 -2.29
CA CYS A 34 12.50 3.49 -1.94
C CYS A 34 13.07 2.37 -2.81
N PRO A 35 14.33 2.44 -3.24
CA PRO A 35 14.95 1.39 -4.05
C PRO A 35 15.05 0.09 -3.25
N TYR A 36 15.01 -1.06 -3.92
CA TYR A 36 15.23 -2.40 -3.33
C TYR A 36 14.36 -2.77 -2.12
N GLY A 37 13.19 -2.14 -1.96
CA GLY A 37 12.27 -2.44 -0.86
C GLY A 37 12.76 -1.90 0.49
N LEU A 38 13.71 -0.96 0.46
CA LEU A 38 14.13 -0.25 1.65
C LEU A 38 12.97 0.57 2.23
N VAL A 39 13.07 0.88 3.51
CA VAL A 39 12.04 1.61 4.27
C VAL A 39 12.40 3.08 4.31
N TYR A 40 11.46 3.96 4.01
CA TYR A 40 11.68 5.40 4.18
C TYR A 40 11.60 5.78 5.66
N ILE A 41 12.64 6.45 6.18
CA ILE A 41 12.74 6.88 7.58
C ILE A 41 12.61 8.40 7.65
N PRO A 42 11.43 8.94 8.07
CA PRO A 42 11.19 10.38 8.09
C PRO A 42 12.20 11.15 8.94
N SER A 43 12.59 10.61 10.10
CA SER A 43 13.56 11.24 11.01
C SER A 43 14.97 11.36 10.42
N LYS A 44 15.32 10.51 9.45
CA LYS A 44 16.62 10.51 8.76
C LYS A 44 16.54 11.02 7.31
N ARG A 45 15.33 11.27 6.80
CA ARG A 45 15.02 11.65 5.42
C ARG A 45 15.71 10.77 4.37
N ARG A 46 15.77 9.44 4.59
CA ARG A 46 16.41 8.49 3.68
C ARG A 46 15.84 7.08 3.77
N CYS A 47 16.10 6.28 2.75
CA CYS A 47 15.76 4.86 2.71
C CYS A 47 16.84 4.01 3.40
N GLU A 48 16.44 3.11 4.29
CA GLU A 48 17.34 2.19 5.00
C GLU A 48 16.80 0.75 5.03
N ARG A 49 17.70 -0.22 5.23
CA ARG A 49 17.37 -1.65 5.34
C ARG A 49 17.12 -1.95 6.82
N ASP A 50 15.98 -2.55 7.15
CA ASP A 50 15.63 -3.02 8.50
C ASP A 50 15.54 -1.93 9.57
N SER A 51 14.43 -1.21 9.57
CA SER A 51 14.20 -0.15 10.54
C SER A 51 13.26 -0.64 11.63
N VAL A 52 13.81 -0.77 12.84
CA VAL A 52 13.00 -0.67 14.05
C VAL A 52 12.59 0.80 14.14
N ILE A 53 11.37 1.12 13.71
CA ILE A 53 10.78 2.44 13.94
C ILE A 53 9.92 2.29 15.19
N ASP A 54 10.23 3.05 16.24
CA ASP A 54 9.48 3.05 17.50
C ASP A 54 9.28 1.66 18.15
N GLY A 55 10.25 0.75 18.01
CA GLY A 55 10.21 -0.60 18.58
C GLY A 55 9.51 -1.64 17.71
N GLU A 56 8.94 -1.25 16.56
CA GLU A 56 8.33 -2.18 15.62
C GLU A 56 9.32 -2.62 14.55
N ARG A 57 9.52 -3.93 14.41
CA ARG A 57 10.33 -4.49 13.33
C ARG A 57 9.55 -4.35 12.02
N TYR A 58 9.93 -3.38 11.19
CA TYR A 58 9.35 -3.27 9.85
C TYR A 58 9.97 -4.32 8.94
N GLU A 59 9.30 -5.47 8.85
CA GLU A 59 9.66 -6.51 7.89
C GLU A 59 9.14 -6.15 6.50
N THR A 60 10.01 -6.25 5.50
CA THR A 60 9.61 -6.24 4.09
C THR A 60 8.63 -7.38 3.83
N CYS A 61 7.76 -7.24 2.83
CA CYS A 61 6.88 -8.35 2.48
C CYS A 61 7.67 -9.57 1.97
N LYS A 62 7.06 -10.76 2.02
CA LYS A 62 7.65 -11.99 1.48
C LYS A 62 6.88 -12.46 0.26
N GLU A 63 7.58 -12.68 -0.84
CA GLU A 63 7.00 -13.28 -2.04
C GLU A 63 6.47 -14.68 -1.72
N SER A 64 5.21 -14.93 -2.07
CA SER A 64 4.52 -16.19 -1.81
C SER A 64 3.35 -16.33 -2.77
N GLY A 65 3.10 -17.55 -3.24
CA GLY A 65 1.88 -17.86 -4.00
C GLY A 65 0.64 -17.99 -3.12
N GLY A 66 0.79 -18.02 -1.79
CA GLY A 66 -0.31 -18.08 -0.83
C GLY A 66 -0.66 -16.73 -0.21
N PRO A 67 -1.60 -16.69 0.75
CA PRO A 67 -2.16 -15.45 1.32
C PRO A 67 -1.13 -14.49 1.91
N THR A 68 0.03 -14.98 2.34
CA THR A 68 1.11 -14.16 2.89
C THR A 68 1.83 -13.28 1.84
N GLY A 69 1.69 -13.61 0.56
CA GLY A 69 2.29 -12.87 -0.56
C GLY A 69 1.38 -11.81 -1.17
N TYR A 70 0.16 -11.62 -0.62
CA TYR A 70 -0.82 -10.68 -1.15
C TYR A 70 -1.47 -9.85 -0.04
N ARG A 71 -2.06 -8.71 -0.41
CA ARG A 71 -2.96 -7.90 0.44
C ARG A 71 -4.07 -7.31 -0.39
N ALA A 72 -5.26 -7.14 0.19
CA ALA A 72 -6.32 -6.36 -0.43
C ALA A 72 -5.94 -4.86 -0.42
N ASP A 73 -6.36 -4.12 -1.45
CA ASP A 73 -6.32 -2.66 -1.36
C ASP A 73 -7.47 -2.17 -0.46
N PRO A 74 -7.17 -1.35 0.57
CA PRO A 74 -8.17 -0.93 1.54
C PRO A 74 -9.14 0.12 0.99
N ASN A 75 -8.87 0.71 -0.18
CA ASN A 75 -9.69 1.76 -0.78
C ASN A 75 -10.32 1.35 -2.11
N ASP A 76 -9.81 0.31 -2.76
CA ASP A 76 -10.25 -0.14 -4.07
C ASP A 76 -10.29 -1.67 -4.16
N CYS A 77 -11.47 -2.26 -4.04
CA CYS A 77 -11.69 -3.70 -4.08
C CYS A 77 -11.34 -4.35 -5.43
N HIS A 78 -11.16 -3.56 -6.49
CA HIS A 78 -10.67 -4.04 -7.79
C HIS A 78 -9.14 -4.10 -7.82
N LYS A 79 -8.47 -3.69 -6.75
CA LYS A 79 -7.02 -3.71 -6.62
C LYS A 79 -6.57 -4.58 -5.46
N PHE A 80 -5.34 -5.03 -5.59
CA PHE A 80 -4.63 -5.78 -4.57
C PHE A 80 -3.14 -5.45 -4.66
N TYR A 81 -2.41 -5.78 -3.61
CA TYR A 81 -0.96 -5.72 -3.59
C TYR A 81 -0.41 -7.12 -3.67
N GLN A 82 0.55 -7.34 -4.57
CA GLN A 82 1.37 -8.55 -4.60
C GLN A 82 2.77 -8.21 -4.09
N CYS A 83 3.32 -9.05 -3.22
CA CYS A 83 4.70 -8.89 -2.83
C CYS A 83 5.63 -9.22 -4.00
N ALA A 84 6.49 -8.27 -4.37
CA ALA A 84 7.57 -8.47 -5.32
C ALA A 84 8.83 -7.73 -4.84
N HIS A 85 9.96 -8.41 -4.79
CA HIS A 85 11.24 -7.88 -4.32
C HIS A 85 11.15 -7.16 -2.96
N GLY A 86 10.37 -7.72 -2.03
CA GLY A 86 10.18 -7.15 -0.70
C GLY A 86 9.21 -5.96 -0.62
N LYS A 87 8.55 -5.61 -1.73
CA LYS A 87 7.58 -4.50 -1.81
C LYS A 87 6.17 -4.95 -2.14
N TRP A 88 5.20 -4.25 -1.59
CA TRP A 88 3.81 -4.36 -2.00
C TRP A 88 3.60 -3.62 -3.33
N VAL A 89 3.44 -4.37 -4.41
CA VAL A 89 3.20 -3.80 -5.74
C VAL A 89 1.71 -3.83 -6.03
N SER A 90 1.11 -2.65 -6.24
CA SER A 90 -0.30 -2.54 -6.62
C SER A 90 -0.56 -3.20 -7.97
N LYS A 91 -1.64 -3.96 -8.04
CA LYS A 91 -2.15 -4.67 -9.21
C LYS A 91 -3.66 -4.44 -9.29
N ALA A 92 -4.16 -4.27 -10.51
CA ALA A 92 -5.58 -4.24 -10.78
C ALA A 92 -6.06 -5.64 -11.20
N CYS A 93 -7.23 -6.01 -10.73
CA CYS A 93 -7.95 -7.14 -11.27
C CYS A 93 -8.41 -6.84 -12.71
N PRO A 94 -8.55 -7.88 -13.56
CA PRO A 94 -9.21 -7.73 -14.85
C PRO A 94 -10.61 -7.13 -14.71
N ASP A 95 -11.09 -6.49 -15.78
CA ASP A 95 -12.33 -5.71 -15.76
C ASP A 95 -13.50 -6.42 -15.07
N LYS A 96 -14.12 -5.71 -14.11
CA LYS A 96 -15.28 -6.14 -13.31
C LYS A 96 -15.02 -7.31 -12.34
N LEU A 97 -13.78 -7.71 -12.14
CA LEU A 97 -13.42 -8.66 -11.09
C LEU A 97 -12.91 -7.94 -9.85
N TYR A 98 -12.98 -8.62 -8.72
CA TYR A 98 -12.65 -8.10 -7.41
C TYR A 98 -11.62 -9.01 -6.76
N TRP A 99 -10.75 -8.43 -5.93
CA TRP A 99 -9.77 -9.23 -5.22
C TRP A 99 -10.45 -10.12 -4.17
N ASN A 100 -10.27 -11.43 -4.30
CA ASN A 100 -10.69 -12.41 -3.32
C ASN A 100 -9.47 -12.92 -2.55
N MET A 101 -9.31 -12.42 -1.32
CA MET A 101 -8.18 -12.77 -0.46
C MET A 101 -8.17 -14.25 -0.02
N GLU A 102 -9.33 -14.87 0.16
CA GLU A 102 -9.44 -16.28 0.57
C GLU A 102 -8.97 -17.22 -0.55
N LYS A 103 -9.28 -16.87 -1.81
CA LYS A 103 -8.85 -17.62 -2.99
C LYS A 103 -7.52 -17.12 -3.57
N THR A 104 -6.96 -16.05 -3.02
CA THR A 104 -5.76 -15.36 -3.53
C THR A 104 -5.81 -15.08 -5.04
N THR A 105 -6.97 -14.67 -5.54
CA THR A 105 -7.19 -14.43 -6.97
C THR A 105 -8.29 -13.39 -7.19
N CYS A 106 -8.39 -12.87 -8.41
CA CYS A 106 -9.52 -12.05 -8.82
C CYS A 106 -10.72 -12.95 -9.10
N ASP A 107 -11.85 -12.64 -8.49
CA ASP A 107 -13.08 -13.40 -8.60
C ASP A 107 -14.27 -12.46 -8.75
N TRP A 108 -15.41 -13.01 -9.16
CA TRP A 108 -16.65 -12.26 -9.21
C TRP A 108 -17.21 -12.06 -7.80
N LEU A 109 -17.79 -10.89 -7.54
CA LEU A 109 -18.61 -10.63 -6.35
C LEU A 109 -20.08 -10.50 -6.75
N PRO A 110 -21.01 -10.87 -5.85
CA PRO A 110 -22.44 -10.81 -6.12
C PRO A 110 -22.95 -9.43 -6.53
N ASP A 111 -22.36 -8.37 -5.98
CA ASP A 111 -22.71 -6.98 -6.26
C ASP A 111 -21.57 -6.02 -5.86
N ASP A 112 -21.63 -4.78 -6.37
CA ASP A 112 -20.69 -3.70 -6.04
C ASP A 112 -20.77 -3.24 -4.57
N ASP A 113 -21.89 -3.48 -3.89
CA ASP A 113 -22.05 -3.11 -2.48
C ASP A 113 -21.25 -4.03 -1.56
N SER A 114 -21.06 -5.28 -1.96
CA SER A 114 -20.16 -6.25 -1.33
C SER A 114 -18.70 -5.79 -1.37
N CYS A 115 -18.30 -5.03 -2.40
CA CYS A 115 -16.99 -4.40 -2.48
C CYS A 115 -16.83 -3.28 -1.44
N LYS A 116 -17.82 -2.37 -1.33
CA LYS A 116 -17.78 -1.26 -0.35
C LYS A 116 -17.74 -1.77 1.09
N ASN A 117 -18.49 -2.83 1.39
CA ASN A 117 -18.52 -3.43 2.72
C ASN A 117 -17.19 -4.11 3.10
N ARG A 118 -16.39 -4.60 2.15
CA ARG A 118 -15.06 -5.16 2.43
C ARG A 118 -14.00 -4.09 2.70
N ILE A 119 -14.17 -2.90 2.13
CA ILE A 119 -13.29 -1.73 2.34
C ILE A 119 -13.56 -1.10 3.72
N THR A 120 -14.83 -0.94 4.11
CA THR A 120 -15.20 -0.29 5.38
C THR A 120 -14.83 -1.09 6.63
N HIS A 121 -14.69 -2.42 6.52
CA HIS A 121 -14.33 -3.29 7.65
C HIS A 121 -12.84 -3.31 8.01
N VAL A 122 -11.97 -2.63 7.26
CA VAL A 122 -10.54 -2.48 7.60
C VAL A 122 -10.29 -1.28 8.52
N LEU A 123 -11.33 -0.50 8.86
CA LEU A 123 -11.28 0.68 9.73
C LEU A 123 -11.92 0.45 11.13
N LEU A 124 -11.98 -0.79 11.61
CA LEU A 124 -12.36 -1.13 13.00
C LEU A 124 -11.29 -1.96 13.68
#